data_AF-A0A0A9XA47-F1
#
_entry.id   AF-A0A0A9XA47-F1
#
_cell.length_a   1.000
_cell.length_b   1.000
_cell.length_c   1.000
_cell.angle_alpha   90.00
_cell.angle_beta   90.00
_cell.angle_gamma   90.00
#
_symmetry.space_group_name_H-M   'P 1'
#
loop_
_entity.id
_entity.type
_entity.pdbx_description
1 polymer ?
#
loop_
_entity_poly.entity_id
_entity_poly.type
_entity_poly.pdbx_seq_one_letter_code
_entity_poly.pdbx_strand_id
1 'polypeptide(L)'
;MIHEHLGIVDNIVDLSNVSGIDDDLKEVVLGQHQDDFFRDKMYLNFGEMGAVIKQCVEEYTASITKKHDITTIQDMQQFVENYPGFRKNSSQTAKHVAILSELSRLVNVHHLMDASEVEQNLACSNNHTAAINQVNRCLQDQRITFHNKLNIVMLYALRYEAERSNYVQQFTTQLYELASTNEQRSSIQAVYTLLQ
;
A
#
# COMPACT_ATOMS: atom_id res chain seq x y z
N MET A 1 -1.37 -0.42 5.85
CA MET A 1 -0.79 -1.06 4.66
C MET A 1 -1.54 -2.31 4.18
N ILE A 2 -1.45 -3.50 4.80
CA ILE A 2 -2.15 -4.71 4.29
C ILE A 2 -3.67 -4.45 4.18
N HIS A 3 -4.31 -4.07 5.30
CA HIS A 3 -5.75 -3.80 5.32
C HIS A 3 -6.18 -2.69 4.36
N GLU A 4 -5.31 -1.70 4.16
CA GLU A 4 -5.60 -0.52 3.35
C GLU A 4 -5.55 -0.82 1.84
N HIS A 5 -4.59 -1.63 1.40
CA HIS A 5 -4.36 -1.86 -0.03
C HIS A 5 -4.85 -3.21 -0.54
N LEU A 6 -4.96 -4.22 0.35
CA LEU A 6 -5.43 -5.56 0.00
C LEU A 6 -6.75 -5.92 0.69
N GLY A 7 -7.12 -5.18 1.74
CA GLY A 7 -8.23 -5.56 2.60
C GLY A 7 -7.85 -6.70 3.54
N ILE A 8 -8.42 -6.68 4.74
CA ILE A 8 -8.45 -7.84 5.64
C ILE A 8 -9.90 -7.99 6.06
N VAL A 9 -10.52 -9.12 5.70
CA VAL A 9 -11.90 -9.46 6.05
C VAL A 9 -11.88 -10.80 6.75
N ASP A 10 -12.37 -10.85 8.00
CA ASP A 10 -12.35 -12.06 8.82
C ASP A 10 -10.96 -12.73 8.91
N ASN A 11 -9.91 -11.90 9.03
CA ASN A 11 -8.50 -12.31 9.03
C ASN A 11 -8.03 -12.95 7.72
N ILE A 12 -8.73 -12.76 6.61
CA ILE A 12 -8.37 -13.27 5.29
C ILE A 12 -8.02 -12.11 4.37
N VAL A 13 -6.95 -12.30 3.61
CA VAL A 13 -6.56 -11.46 2.48
C VAL A 13 -6.82 -12.24 1.20
N ASP A 14 -7.62 -11.67 0.30
CA ASP A 14 -7.91 -12.25 -1.02
C ASP A 14 -6.88 -11.76 -2.03
N LEU A 15 -6.09 -12.69 -2.55
CA LEU A 15 -5.10 -12.50 -3.59
C LEU A 15 -5.50 -13.19 -4.90
N SER A 16 -6.74 -13.65 -5.05
CA SER A 16 -7.23 -14.35 -6.25
C SER A 16 -7.10 -13.53 -7.54
N ASN A 17 -7.09 -12.20 -7.43
CA ASN A 17 -6.89 -11.27 -8.55
C ASN A 17 -5.42 -11.02 -8.90
N VAL A 18 -4.48 -11.56 -8.11
CA VAL A 18 -3.03 -11.43 -8.36
C VAL A 18 -2.62 -12.43 -9.46
N SER A 19 -2.10 -11.91 -10.56
CA SER A 19 -1.67 -12.74 -11.69
C SER A 19 -0.50 -13.64 -11.30
N GLY A 20 -0.60 -14.92 -11.63
CA GLY A 20 0.47 -15.90 -11.41
C GLY A 20 0.59 -16.43 -9.98
N ILE A 21 -0.36 -16.09 -9.10
CA ILE A 21 -0.37 -16.63 -7.75
C ILE A 21 -0.77 -18.12 -7.74
N ASP A 22 -0.14 -18.89 -6.86
CA ASP A 22 -0.47 -20.30 -6.62
C ASP A 22 -1.89 -20.42 -6.02
N ASP A 23 -2.59 -21.51 -6.36
CA ASP A 23 -3.94 -21.77 -5.86
C ASP A 23 -4.01 -21.79 -4.33
N ASP A 24 -2.97 -22.30 -3.67
CA ASP A 24 -2.87 -22.37 -2.20
C ASP A 24 -2.66 -20.99 -1.54
N LEU A 25 -2.35 -19.95 -2.33
CA LEU A 25 -2.06 -18.60 -1.86
C LEU A 25 -3.13 -17.58 -2.28
N LYS A 26 -4.21 -18.01 -2.94
CA LYS A 26 -5.32 -17.13 -3.32
C LYS A 26 -6.05 -16.54 -2.12
N GLU A 27 -6.16 -17.29 -1.03
CA GLU A 27 -6.72 -16.80 0.23
C GLU A 27 -5.70 -17.00 1.35
N VAL A 28 -5.21 -15.89 1.89
CA VAL A 28 -4.18 -15.91 2.94
C VAL A 28 -4.81 -15.56 4.27
N VAL A 29 -4.78 -16.51 5.21
CA VAL A 29 -5.19 -16.29 6.60
C VAL A 29 -4.08 -15.60 7.39
N LEU A 30 -4.38 -14.46 8.00
CA LEU A 30 -3.53 -13.65 8.86
C LEU A 30 -4.04 -13.64 10.31
N GLY A 31 -3.61 -14.60 11.12
CA GLY A 31 -4.05 -14.74 12.51
C GLY A 31 -2.90 -14.73 13.51
N GLN A 32 -2.82 -13.70 14.38
CA GLN A 32 -1.78 -13.56 15.40
C GLN A 32 -1.64 -14.74 16.37
N HIS A 33 -2.71 -15.54 16.55
CA HIS A 33 -2.71 -16.70 17.45
C HIS A 33 -2.17 -17.97 16.80
N GLN A 34 -2.11 -18.02 15.47
CA GLN A 34 -1.77 -19.20 14.68
C GLN A 34 -0.52 -19.00 13.81
N ASP A 35 -0.04 -17.75 13.71
CA ASP A 35 1.10 -17.34 12.92
C ASP A 35 2.05 -16.49 13.80
N ASP A 36 3.09 -17.14 14.33
CA ASP A 36 4.12 -16.50 15.15
C ASP A 36 4.86 -15.41 14.37
N PHE A 37 5.12 -15.67 13.09
CA PHE A 37 5.79 -14.70 12.21
C PHE A 37 4.93 -13.44 12.08
N PHE A 38 3.63 -13.59 11.82
CA PHE A 38 2.73 -12.44 11.73
C PHE A 38 2.65 -11.68 13.06
N ARG A 39 2.45 -12.39 14.18
CA ARG A 39 2.39 -11.75 15.51
C ARG A 39 3.63 -10.92 15.81
N ASP A 40 4.81 -11.45 15.52
CA ASP A 40 6.07 -10.82 15.90
C ASP A 40 6.48 -9.69 14.93
N LYS A 41 5.91 -9.67 13.71
CA LYS A 41 6.31 -8.77 12.62
C LYS A 41 5.24 -7.80 12.14
N MET A 42 3.97 -7.94 12.56
CA MET A 42 2.83 -7.16 12.05
C MET A 42 2.94 -5.64 12.21
N TYR A 43 3.80 -5.14 13.10
CA TYR A 43 4.02 -3.71 13.35
C TYR A 43 5.29 -3.16 12.72
N LEU A 44 6.06 -3.98 12.00
CA LEU A 44 7.22 -3.51 11.25
C LEU A 44 6.79 -2.62 10.09
N ASN A 45 7.63 -1.65 9.75
CA ASN A 45 7.40 -0.87 8.55
C ASN A 45 7.69 -1.71 7.28
N PHE A 46 7.24 -1.23 6.13
CA PHE A 46 7.34 -1.96 4.86
C PHE A 46 8.79 -2.35 4.49
N GLY A 47 9.76 -1.47 4.73
CA GLY A 47 11.17 -1.74 4.44
C GLY A 47 11.78 -2.78 5.39
N GLU A 48 11.47 -2.67 6.69
CA GLU A 48 11.87 -3.65 7.72
C GLU A 48 11.29 -5.03 7.41
N MET A 49 10.01 -5.10 7.04
CA MET A 49 9.37 -6.34 6.65
C MET A 49 10.06 -6.98 5.43
N GLY A 50 10.42 -6.18 4.43
CA GLY A 50 11.20 -6.64 3.28
C GLY A 50 12.55 -7.26 3.67
N ALA A 51 13.27 -6.65 4.61
CA ALA A 51 14.53 -7.18 5.11
C ALA A 51 14.35 -8.50 5.88
N VAL A 52 13.31 -8.60 6.72
CA VAL A 52 12.99 -9.83 7.46
C VAL A 52 12.69 -10.99 6.53
N ILE A 53 11.82 -10.78 5.52
CA ILE A 53 11.48 -11.84 4.57
C ILE A 53 12.71 -12.26 3.77
N LYS A 54 13.54 -11.30 3.32
CA LYS A 54 14.79 -11.60 2.62
C LYS A 54 15.67 -12.53 3.42
N GLN A 55 15.87 -12.24 4.71
CA GLN A 55 16.65 -13.11 5.59
C GLN A 55 16.06 -14.52 5.67
N CYS A 56 14.74 -14.67 5.82
CA CYS A 56 14.11 -16.00 5.86
C CYS A 56 14.30 -16.80 4.55
N VAL A 57 14.26 -16.12 3.40
CA VAL A 57 14.54 -16.77 2.10
C VAL A 57 16.02 -17.16 2.01
N GLU A 58 16.94 -16.29 2.42
CA GLU A 58 18.39 -16.57 2.43
C GLU A 58 18.78 -17.73 3.37
N GLU A 59 18.16 -17.83 4.54
CA GLU A 59 18.37 -18.94 5.49
C GLU A 59 17.93 -20.27 4.88
N TYR A 60 16.81 -20.27 4.14
CA TYR A 60 16.39 -21.47 3.44
C TYR A 60 17.28 -21.78 2.23
N THR A 61 17.71 -20.78 1.46
CA THR A 61 18.63 -21.04 0.33
C THR A 61 19.97 -21.59 0.79
N ALA A 62 20.45 -21.20 1.99
CA ALA A 62 21.65 -21.76 2.60
C ALA A 62 21.52 -23.27 2.90
N SER A 63 20.30 -23.77 3.12
CA SER A 63 20.01 -25.20 3.37
C SER A 63 19.95 -26.05 2.10
N ILE A 64 19.94 -25.43 0.90
CA ILE A 64 19.87 -26.12 -0.39
C ILE A 64 21.15 -25.89 -1.22
N THR A 65 21.54 -26.86 -2.03
CA THR A 65 22.81 -26.83 -2.77
C THR A 65 22.90 -25.73 -3.85
N LYS A 66 21.76 -25.16 -4.27
CA LYS A 66 21.71 -24.08 -5.27
C LYS A 66 21.68 -22.72 -4.59
N LYS A 67 22.77 -21.96 -4.76
CA LYS A 67 22.80 -20.54 -4.42
C LYS A 67 22.00 -19.75 -5.47
N HIS A 68 20.91 -19.15 -5.04
CA HIS A 68 20.26 -18.06 -5.76
C HIS A 68 20.56 -16.77 -5.00
N ASP A 69 21.07 -15.77 -5.71
CA ASP A 69 21.24 -14.44 -5.15
C ASP A 69 19.86 -13.78 -5.08
N ILE A 70 19.34 -13.62 -3.87
CA ILE A 70 18.05 -12.98 -3.60
C ILE A 70 18.32 -11.52 -3.26
N THR A 71 17.96 -10.60 -4.15
CA THR A 71 18.26 -9.17 -3.95
C THR A 71 17.01 -8.31 -3.84
N THR A 72 15.94 -8.70 -4.53
CA THR A 72 14.69 -7.95 -4.64
C THR A 72 13.48 -8.75 -4.16
N ILE A 73 12.35 -8.05 -3.93
CA ILE A 73 11.07 -8.69 -3.62
C ILE A 73 10.59 -9.59 -4.77
N GLN A 74 10.87 -9.19 -6.02
CA GLN A 74 10.56 -10.00 -7.19
C GLN A 74 11.36 -11.31 -7.20
N ASP A 75 12.63 -11.28 -6.81
CA ASP A 75 13.46 -12.49 -6.69
C ASP A 75 12.88 -13.44 -5.63
N MET A 76 12.39 -12.89 -4.51
CA MET A 76 11.74 -13.67 -3.45
C MET A 76 10.46 -14.35 -3.96
N GLN A 77 9.63 -13.64 -4.73
CA GLN A 77 8.44 -14.23 -5.33
C GLN A 77 8.80 -15.37 -6.30
N GLN A 78 9.72 -15.11 -7.24
CA GLN A 78 10.18 -16.13 -8.19
C GLN A 78 10.78 -17.34 -7.48
N PHE A 79 11.49 -17.12 -6.36
CA PHE A 79 12.00 -18.20 -5.55
C PHE A 79 10.87 -19.06 -4.96
N VAL A 80 9.86 -18.42 -4.36
CA VAL A 80 8.68 -19.12 -3.83
C VAL A 80 7.99 -19.93 -4.91
N GLU A 81 7.83 -19.41 -6.13
CA GLU A 81 7.21 -20.09 -7.27
C GLU A 81 8.02 -21.30 -7.75
N ASN A 82 9.33 -21.12 -7.95
CA ASN A 82 10.25 -22.12 -8.51
C ASN A 82 10.61 -23.25 -7.52
N TYR A 83 10.42 -23.04 -6.22
CA TYR A 83 10.77 -24.00 -5.18
C TYR A 83 9.57 -24.42 -4.32
N PRO A 84 8.70 -25.34 -4.80
CA PRO A 84 7.55 -25.83 -4.04
C PRO A 84 7.91 -26.45 -2.68
N GLY A 85 9.12 -27.01 -2.54
CA GLY A 85 9.63 -27.51 -1.25
C GLY A 85 9.73 -26.42 -0.18
N PHE A 86 10.07 -25.19 -0.57
CA PHE A 86 10.07 -24.04 0.34
C PHE A 86 8.67 -23.77 0.87
N ARG A 87 7.66 -23.77 -0.01
CA ARG A 87 6.26 -23.55 0.38
C ARG A 87 5.77 -24.60 1.38
N LYS A 88 6.15 -25.87 1.16
CA LYS A 88 5.80 -26.97 2.07
C LYS A 88 6.47 -26.83 3.44
N ASN A 89 7.74 -26.43 3.48
CA ASN A 89 8.52 -26.37 4.72
C ASN A 89 8.37 -25.03 5.46
N SER A 90 8.00 -23.96 4.74
CA SER A 90 7.95 -22.57 5.22
C SER A 90 6.65 -21.89 4.78
N SER A 91 5.51 -22.55 5.01
CA SER A 91 4.20 -22.08 4.56
C SER A 91 3.86 -20.67 5.07
N GLN A 92 4.22 -20.34 6.32
CA GLN A 92 4.04 -18.99 6.88
C GLN A 92 4.85 -17.95 6.08
N THR A 93 6.16 -18.16 5.90
CA THR A 93 7.01 -17.26 5.13
C THR A 93 6.54 -17.10 3.68
N ALA A 94 6.09 -18.17 3.02
CA ALA A 94 5.57 -18.11 1.66
C ALA A 94 4.34 -17.20 1.53
N LYS A 95 3.41 -17.25 2.51
CA LYS A 95 2.24 -16.34 2.57
C LYS A 95 2.66 -14.88 2.67
N HIS A 96 3.63 -14.58 3.54
CA HIS A 96 4.13 -13.22 3.73
C HIS A 96 4.91 -12.70 2.52
N VAL A 97 5.65 -13.57 1.80
CA VAL A 97 6.27 -13.20 0.52
C VAL A 97 5.21 -12.81 -0.51
N ALA A 98 4.11 -13.57 -0.62
CA ALA A 98 3.04 -13.28 -1.58
C ALA A 98 2.38 -11.93 -1.29
N ILE A 99 2.02 -11.67 -0.03
CA ILE A 99 1.46 -10.37 0.40
C ILE A 99 2.44 -9.24 0.13
N LEU A 100 3.71 -9.40 0.52
CA LEU A 100 4.72 -8.36 0.35
C LEU A 100 4.96 -8.06 -1.14
N SER A 101 4.99 -9.08 -1.99
CA SER A 101 5.15 -8.89 -3.43
C SER A 101 3.99 -8.09 -4.03
N GLU A 102 2.76 -8.43 -3.67
CA GLU A 102 1.60 -7.69 -4.16
C GLU A 102 1.57 -6.25 -3.62
N LEU A 103 1.90 -6.04 -2.33
CA LEU A 103 2.06 -4.69 -1.79
C LEU A 103 3.14 -3.90 -2.53
N SER A 104 4.29 -4.51 -2.81
CA SER A 104 5.36 -3.89 -3.59
C SER A 104 4.89 -3.48 -4.98
N ARG A 105 4.10 -4.34 -5.65
CA ARG A 105 3.49 -4.02 -6.94
C ARG A 105 2.55 -2.82 -6.82
N LEU A 106 1.67 -2.79 -5.82
CA LEU A 106 0.72 -1.70 -5.60
C LEU A 106 1.42 -0.38 -5.27
N VAL A 107 2.47 -0.41 -4.43
CA VAL A 107 3.30 0.76 -4.12
C VAL A 107 3.86 1.40 -5.38
N ASN A 108 4.35 0.57 -6.31
CA ASN A 108 4.93 1.05 -7.56
C ASN A 108 3.85 1.52 -8.55
N VAL A 109 2.79 0.74 -8.77
CA VAL A 109 1.75 1.05 -9.78
C VAL A 109 0.94 2.28 -9.37
N HIS A 110 0.66 2.45 -8.09
CA HIS A 110 -0.16 3.55 -7.57
C HIS A 110 0.63 4.70 -6.97
N HIS A 111 1.96 4.67 -7.09
CA HIS A 111 2.83 5.76 -6.63
C HIS A 111 2.59 6.11 -5.16
N LEU A 112 2.44 5.08 -4.32
CA LEU A 112 2.01 5.24 -2.93
C LEU A 112 3.04 5.99 -2.08
N MET A 113 4.33 5.90 -2.41
CA MET A 113 5.37 6.67 -1.73
C MET A 113 5.21 8.17 -1.99
N ASP A 114 4.93 8.55 -3.23
CA ASP A 114 4.72 9.97 -3.62
C ASP A 114 3.47 10.53 -2.93
N ALA A 115 2.38 9.74 -2.89
CA ALA A 115 1.16 10.12 -2.17
C ALA A 115 1.42 10.26 -0.66
N SER A 116 2.09 9.28 -0.04
CA SER A 116 2.40 9.28 1.39
C SER A 116 3.29 10.46 1.79
N GLU A 117 4.25 10.86 0.95
CA GLU A 117 5.07 12.04 1.19
C GLU A 117 4.22 13.31 1.28
N VAL A 118 3.24 13.48 0.40
CA VAL A 118 2.32 14.63 0.43
C VAL A 118 1.47 14.60 1.70
N GLU A 119 0.91 13.44 2.06
CA GLU A 119 0.11 13.29 3.28
C GLU A 119 0.91 13.65 4.54
N GLN A 120 2.15 13.16 4.66
CA GLN A 120 3.03 13.49 5.79
C GLN A 120 3.35 14.99 5.84
N ASN A 121 3.64 15.60 4.70
CA ASN A 121 3.89 17.03 4.64
C ASN A 121 2.66 17.86 5.05
N LEU A 122 1.46 17.45 4.62
CA LEU A 122 0.22 18.10 5.03
C LEU A 122 -0.03 17.96 6.54
N ALA A 123 0.24 16.78 7.11
CA ALA A 123 0.01 16.52 8.53
C ALA A 123 1.04 17.21 9.44
N CYS A 124 2.30 17.28 9.02
CA CYS A 124 3.43 17.64 9.90
C CYS A 124 4.07 19.00 9.60
N SER A 125 3.82 19.61 8.43
CA SER A 125 4.42 20.89 8.03
C SER A 125 3.45 22.05 8.15
N ASN A 126 3.99 23.27 8.30
CA ASN A 126 3.23 24.52 8.39
C ASN A 126 3.44 25.43 7.17
N ASN A 127 3.85 24.89 6.03
CA ASN A 127 4.07 25.65 4.81
C ASN A 127 2.90 25.49 3.82
N HIS A 128 1.93 26.40 3.91
CA HIS A 128 0.72 26.38 3.09
C HIS A 128 1.00 26.48 1.58
N THR A 129 1.94 27.33 1.16
CA THR A 129 2.32 27.47 -0.24
C THR A 129 2.94 26.17 -0.80
N ALA A 130 3.82 25.53 -0.04
CA ALA A 130 4.38 24.24 -0.43
C ALA A 130 3.31 23.15 -0.50
N ALA A 131 2.38 23.12 0.46
CA ALA A 131 1.25 22.20 0.47
C ALA A 131 0.39 22.35 -0.80
N ILE A 132 0.03 23.58 -1.20
CA ILE A 132 -0.74 23.83 -2.43
C ILE A 132 -0.01 23.28 -3.66
N ASN A 133 1.30 23.51 -3.75
CA ASN A 133 2.10 23.03 -4.88
C ASN A 133 2.22 21.50 -4.89
N GLN A 134 2.32 20.86 -3.73
CA GLN A 134 2.34 19.40 -3.59
C GLN A 134 1.00 18.77 -3.99
N VAL A 135 -0.12 19.29 -3.47
CA VAL A 135 -1.46 18.79 -3.80
C VAL A 135 -1.75 18.94 -5.29
N ASN A 136 -1.45 20.10 -5.90
CA ASN A 136 -1.61 20.27 -7.35
C ASN A 136 -0.80 19.24 -8.15
N ARG A 137 0.48 19.02 -7.81
CA ARG A 137 1.31 18.01 -8.48
C ARG A 137 0.72 16.61 -8.35
N CYS A 138 0.24 16.25 -7.16
CA CYS A 138 -0.41 14.97 -6.91
C CYS A 138 -1.70 14.80 -7.74
N LEU A 139 -2.56 15.82 -7.80
CA LEU A 139 -3.79 15.77 -8.59
C LEU A 139 -3.54 15.58 -10.09
N GLN A 140 -2.44 16.13 -10.62
CA GLN A 140 -2.05 16.01 -12.02
C GLN A 140 -1.37 14.67 -12.35
N ASP A 141 -0.86 13.93 -11.37
CA ASP A 141 -0.24 12.62 -11.62
C ASP A 141 -1.31 11.56 -11.91
N GLN A 142 -1.32 11.01 -13.12
CA GLN A 142 -2.30 10.01 -13.55
C GLN A 142 -2.10 8.63 -12.90
N ARG A 143 -0.94 8.38 -12.29
CA ARG A 143 -0.59 7.10 -11.67
C ARG A 143 -1.12 7.00 -10.24
N ILE A 144 -1.29 8.15 -9.58
CA ILE A 144 -1.92 8.21 -8.26
C ILE A 144 -3.42 8.00 -8.40
N THR A 145 -3.97 7.07 -7.61
CA THR A 145 -5.38 6.71 -7.67
C THR A 145 -6.28 7.87 -7.25
N PHE A 146 -7.52 7.87 -7.77
CA PHE A 146 -8.54 8.83 -7.33
C PHE A 146 -8.74 8.80 -5.81
N HIS A 147 -8.72 7.61 -5.20
CA HIS A 147 -8.89 7.45 -3.76
C HIS A 147 -7.81 8.20 -2.97
N ASN A 148 -6.53 8.02 -3.34
CA ASN A 148 -5.43 8.72 -2.68
C ASN A 148 -5.51 10.25 -2.89
N LYS A 149 -5.89 10.68 -4.10
CA LYS A 149 -6.14 12.10 -4.38
C LYS A 149 -7.23 12.69 -3.50
N LEU A 150 -8.33 11.97 -3.31
CA LEU A 150 -9.42 12.37 -2.43
C LEU A 150 -8.94 12.50 -0.97
N ASN A 151 -8.21 11.51 -0.46
CA ASN A 151 -7.65 11.54 0.90
C ASN A 151 -6.72 12.73 1.11
N ILE A 152 -5.84 13.01 0.16
CA ILE A 152 -4.93 14.17 0.20
C ILE A 152 -5.70 15.49 0.22
N VAL A 153 -6.75 15.64 -0.59
CA VAL A 153 -7.58 16.86 -0.58
C VAL A 153 -8.37 17.00 0.73
N MET A 154 -8.88 15.90 1.29
CA MET A 154 -9.51 15.91 2.62
C MET A 154 -8.54 16.33 3.71
N LEU A 155 -7.32 15.78 3.72
CA LEU A 155 -6.28 16.17 4.68
C LEU A 155 -5.90 17.64 4.54
N TYR A 156 -5.76 18.14 3.31
CA TYR A 156 -5.53 19.57 3.06
C TYR A 156 -6.68 20.42 3.61
N ALA A 157 -7.93 20.03 3.35
CA ALA A 157 -9.11 20.75 3.81
C ALA A 157 -9.16 20.84 5.34
N LEU A 158 -8.93 19.72 6.03
CA LEU A 158 -8.86 19.68 7.50
C LEU A 158 -7.68 20.50 8.05
N ARG A 159 -6.50 20.40 7.44
CA ARG A 159 -5.29 21.06 7.93
C ARG A 159 -5.38 22.59 7.84
N TYR A 160 -5.99 23.09 6.76
CA TYR A 160 -6.01 24.50 6.38
C TYR A 160 -7.43 25.09 6.33
N GLU A 161 -8.38 24.50 7.05
CA GLU A 161 -9.78 24.96 7.09
C GLU A 161 -9.90 26.45 7.46
N ALA A 162 -9.09 26.91 8.40
CA ALA A 162 -9.10 28.27 8.92
C ALA A 162 -8.30 29.27 8.05
N GLU A 163 -7.55 28.79 7.06
CA GLU A 163 -6.79 29.66 6.17
C GLU A 163 -7.72 30.39 5.20
N ARG A 164 -7.69 31.73 5.24
CA ARG A 164 -8.56 32.57 4.41
C ARG A 164 -8.34 32.38 2.91
N SER A 165 -7.12 32.01 2.51
CA SER A 165 -6.71 31.77 1.13
C SER A 165 -6.56 30.29 0.83
N ASN A 166 -7.37 29.42 1.46
CA ASN A 166 -7.34 27.99 1.16
C ASN A 166 -7.81 27.68 -0.26
N TYR A 167 -7.36 26.54 -0.78
CA TYR A 167 -7.62 26.09 -2.16
C TYR A 167 -8.65 24.96 -2.23
N VAL A 168 -9.45 24.75 -1.18
CA VAL A 168 -10.33 23.58 -1.10
C VAL A 168 -11.30 23.53 -2.28
N GLN A 169 -11.96 24.65 -2.61
CA GLN A 169 -12.89 24.72 -3.74
C GLN A 169 -12.21 24.42 -5.09
N GLN A 170 -10.96 24.85 -5.27
CA GLN A 170 -10.22 24.58 -6.49
C GLN A 170 -9.86 23.08 -6.58
N PHE A 171 -9.42 22.47 -5.49
CA PHE A 171 -9.07 21.05 -5.46
C PHE A 171 -10.29 20.14 -5.62
N THR A 172 -11.43 20.48 -5.00
CA THR A 172 -12.68 19.73 -5.20
C THR A 172 -13.18 19.83 -6.64
N THR A 173 -13.02 20.98 -7.29
CA THR A 173 -13.34 21.15 -8.72
C THR A 173 -12.45 20.25 -9.59
N GLN A 174 -11.13 20.25 -9.36
CA GLN A 174 -10.21 19.36 -10.08
C GLN A 174 -10.52 17.88 -9.85
N LEU A 175 -10.84 17.48 -8.61
CA LEU A 175 -11.28 16.12 -8.31
C LEU A 175 -12.55 15.75 -9.08
N TYR A 176 -13.50 16.68 -9.20
CA TYR A 176 -14.75 16.42 -9.92
C TYR A 176 -14.51 16.19 -11.41
N GLU A 177 -13.56 16.90 -12.01
CA GLU A 177 -13.13 16.69 -13.40
C GLU A 177 -12.43 15.33 -13.59
N LEU A 178 -11.69 14.86 -12.58
CA LEU A 178 -11.01 13.56 -12.59
C LEU A 178 -11.96 12.38 -12.32
N ALA A 179 -13.13 12.63 -11.73
CA ALA A 179 -14.05 11.57 -11.33
C ALA A 179 -14.74 10.91 -12.53
N SER A 180 -14.51 9.60 -12.68
CA SER A 180 -15.07 8.79 -13.77
C SER A 180 -16.40 8.11 -13.39
N THR A 181 -16.68 7.96 -12.09
CA THR A 181 -17.90 7.29 -11.60
C THR A 181 -18.77 8.23 -10.75
N ASN A 182 -20.07 7.90 -10.66
CA ASN A 182 -20.99 8.63 -9.78
C ASN A 182 -20.66 8.45 -8.30
N GLU A 183 -20.09 7.30 -7.93
CA GLU A 183 -19.61 7.04 -6.57
C GLU A 183 -18.47 7.99 -6.21
N GLN A 184 -17.46 8.13 -7.07
CA GLN A 184 -16.37 9.10 -6.87
C GLN A 184 -16.87 10.53 -6.72
N ARG A 185 -17.83 10.95 -7.56
CA ARG A 185 -18.46 12.28 -7.45
C ARG A 185 -19.21 12.46 -6.13
N SER A 186 -19.91 11.43 -5.68
CA SER A 186 -20.60 11.42 -4.38
C SER A 186 -19.61 11.54 -3.23
N SER A 187 -18.47 10.82 -3.29
CA SER A 187 -17.43 10.87 -2.27
C SER A 187 -16.78 12.26 -2.13
N ILE A 188 -16.73 13.07 -3.20
CA ILE A 188 -16.24 14.46 -3.11
C ILE A 188 -17.16 15.31 -2.21
N GLN A 189 -18.46 14.99 -2.12
CA GLN A 189 -19.37 15.72 -1.24
C GLN A 189 -18.93 15.66 0.23
N ALA A 190 -18.26 14.57 0.64
CA ALA A 190 -17.72 14.44 1.99
C ALA A 190 -16.73 15.57 2.34
N VAL A 191 -15.94 16.07 1.36
CA VAL A 191 -15.01 17.18 1.57
C VAL A 191 -15.76 18.45 2.01
N TYR A 192 -16.93 18.71 1.42
CA TYR A 192 -17.74 19.87 1.79
C TYR A 192 -18.41 19.72 3.15
N THR A 193 -18.84 18.50 3.50
CA THR A 193 -19.42 18.20 4.82
C THR A 193 -18.41 18.41 5.95
N LEU A 194 -17.11 18.16 5.70
CA LEU A 194 -16.06 18.36 6.71
C LEU A 194 -15.82 19.83 7.06
N LEU A 195 -16.26 20.78 6.22
CA LEU A 195 -16.00 22.21 6.38
C LEU A 195 -17.22 23.01 6.90
N GLN A 196 -18.31 22.34 7.24
CA GLN A 196 -19.53 22.94 7.81
C GLN A 196 -19.60 22.69 9.32
#